data_AF-A0ABD3ZC63-F1
#
_entry.id   AF-A0ABD3ZC63-F1
#
_cell.length_a   1.000
_cell.length_b   1.000
_cell.length_c   1.000
_cell.angle_alpha   90.00
_cell.angle_beta   90.00
_cell.angle_gamma   90.00
#
_symmetry.space_group_name_H-M   'P 1'
#
loop_
_entity.id
_entity.type
_entity.pdbx_description
1 polymer ?
#
loop_
_entity_poly.entity_id
_entity_poly.type
_entity_poly.pdbx_seq_one_letter_code
_entity_poly.pdbx_strand_id
1 'polypeptide(L)' 'MSNDLLRWRKDADKDEWAELAQLVGTSVGYMNLIAYGVRRASPERADAIEKGTKQIGKYQPVTKESLVFASVKDNAA' A
#
# COMPACT_ATOMS: atom_id res chain seq x y z
N MET A 1 7.70 -2.78 13.33
CA MET A 1 7.28 -1.88 12.23
C MET A 1 5.90 -2.29 11.77
N SER A 2 4.91 -1.43 12.00
CA SER A 2 3.54 -1.66 11.53
C SER A 2 3.51 -1.58 10.01
N ASN A 3 2.81 -2.52 9.37
CA ASN A 3 2.58 -2.46 7.93
C ASN A 3 1.40 -1.51 7.67
N ASP A 4 1.71 -0.23 7.53
CA ASP A 4 0.73 0.84 7.40
C ASP A 4 -0.20 0.66 6.20
N LEU A 5 0.31 0.09 5.11
CA LEU A 5 -0.53 -0.27 3.96
C LEU A 5 -1.46 -1.43 4.25
N LEU A 6 -1.03 -2.42 5.04
CA LEU A 6 -1.91 -3.50 5.47
C LEU A 6 -2.99 -3.01 6.44
N ARG A 7 -2.68 -2.04 7.30
CA ARG A 7 -3.69 -1.36 8.12
C ARG A 7 -4.72 -0.70 7.21
N TRP A 8 -4.27 0.16 6.30
CA TRP A 8 -5.14 0.85 5.36
C TRP A 8 -6.01 -0.12 4.55
N ARG A 9 -5.42 -1.22 4.06
CA ARG A 9 -6.14 -2.30 3.37
C ARG A 9 -7.30 -2.89 4.19
N LYS A 10 -7.12 -3.06 5.49
CA LYS A 10 -8.11 -3.68 6.38
C LYS A 10 -9.25 -2.72 6.71
N ASP A 11 -8.97 -1.43 6.76
CA ASP A 11 -9.95 -0.40 7.07
C ASP A 11 -10.79 -0.03 5.82
N ALA A 12 -10.18 -0.07 4.63
CA ALA A 12 -10.83 0.18 3.35
C ALA A 12 -11.69 -0.99 2.88
N ASP A 13 -12.82 -0.68 2.25
CA ASP A 13 -13.62 -1.67 1.56
C ASP A 13 -12.96 -2.14 0.24
N LYS A 14 -13.63 -3.05 -0.49
CA LYS A 14 -13.07 -3.62 -1.72
C LYS A 14 -13.01 -2.60 -2.85
N ASP A 15 -13.96 -1.67 -2.90
CA ASP A 15 -14.08 -0.69 -3.98
C ASP A 15 -13.06 0.42 -3.76
N GLU A 16 -12.89 0.89 -2.53
CA GLU A 16 -11.86 1.85 -2.14
C GLU A 16 -10.45 1.29 -2.35
N TRP A 17 -10.24 -0.01 -2.11
CA TRP A 17 -8.96 -0.66 -2.41
C TRP A 17 -8.69 -0.76 -3.92
N ALA A 18 -9.73 -1.00 -4.72
CA ALA A 18 -9.63 -1.02 -6.18
C ALA A 18 -9.37 0.38 -6.75
N GLU A 19 -10.06 1.40 -6.21
CA GLU A 19 -9.84 2.80 -6.54
C GLU A 19 -8.40 3.22 -6.23
N LEU A 20 -7.88 2.87 -5.05
CA LEU A 20 -6.49 3.16 -4.71
C LEU A 20 -5.50 2.52 -5.69
N ALA A 21 -5.76 1.29 -6.12
CA ALA A 21 -4.92 0.62 -7.12
C ALA A 21 -4.93 1.36 -8.47
N GLN A 22 -6.09 1.85 -8.90
CA GLN A 22 -6.23 2.68 -10.10
C GLN A 22 -5.48 4.00 -9.98
N LEU A 23 -5.62 4.72 -8.86
CA LEU A 23 -4.91 5.98 -8.59
C LEU A 23 -3.38 5.79 -8.59
N VAL A 24 -2.91 4.65 -8.08
CA VAL A 24 -1.49 4.30 -8.04
C VAL A 24 -0.97 3.81 -9.41
N GLY A 25 -1.86 3.56 -10.38
CA GLY A 25 -1.49 3.03 -11.69
C GLY A 25 -1.01 1.58 -11.63
N THR A 26 -1.63 0.75 -10.79
CA THR A 26 -1.27 -0.66 -10.61
C THR A 26 -2.49 -1.57 -10.48
N SER A 27 -2.28 -2.87 -10.38
CA SER A 27 -3.36 -3.83 -10.13
C SER A 27 -3.60 -4.03 -8.64
N VAL A 28 -4.84 -4.35 -8.28
CA VAL A 28 -5.23 -4.79 -6.92
C VAL A 28 -4.34 -5.94 -6.43
N GLY A 29 -4.04 -6.90 -7.32
CA GLY A 29 -3.15 -8.02 -7.01
C GLY A 29 -1.74 -7.57 -6.62
N TYR A 30 -1.15 -6.66 -7.39
CA TYR A 30 0.17 -6.12 -7.06
C TYR A 30 0.16 -5.30 -5.77
N MET A 31 -0.90 -4.53 -5.53
CA MET A 31 -1.09 -3.82 -4.27
C MET A 31 -1.19 -4.76 -3.08
N ASN A 32 -1.86 -5.92 -3.22
CA ASN A 32 -1.87 -6.96 -2.19
C ASN A 32 -0.46 -7.49 -1.91
N LEU A 33 0.36 -7.73 -2.94
CA LEU A 33 1.74 -8.17 -2.73
C LEU A 33 2.54 -7.18 -1.87
N ILE A 34 2.33 -5.87 -2.06
CA ILE A 34 2.96 -4.85 -1.21
C ILE A 34 2.35 -4.88 0.20
N ALA A 35 1.03 -4.82 0.31
CA ALA A 35 0.33 -4.76 1.59
C ALA A 35 0.65 -5.96 2.47
N TYR A 36 0.80 -7.17 1.92
CA TYR A 36 1.15 -8.36 2.69
C TYR A 36 2.66 -8.56 2.90
N GLY A 37 3.48 -7.60 2.44
CA GLY A 37 4.94 -7.60 2.61
C GLY A 37 5.67 -8.60 1.72
N VAL A 38 5.04 -9.09 0.64
CA VAL A 38 5.67 -9.99 -0.36
C VAL A 38 6.54 -9.20 -1.34
N ARG A 39 6.21 -7.93 -1.56
CA ARG A 39 6.98 -6.99 -2.39
C ARG A 39 7.18 -5.69 -1.65
N ARG A 40 8.31 -5.04 -1.91
CA ARG A 40 8.55 -3.66 -1.50
C ARG A 40 8.06 -2.71 -2.59
N ALA A 41 7.42 -1.60 -2.20
CA ALA A 41 7.09 -0.54 -3.14
C ALA A 41 8.35 0.21 -3.58
N SER A 42 8.46 0.55 -4.86
CA SER A 42 9.48 1.51 -5.32
C SER A 42 9.19 2.90 -4.72
N PRO A 43 10.19 3.80 -4.63
CA PRO A 43 9.98 5.15 -4.11
C PRO A 43 8.86 5.93 -4.84
N GLU A 44 8.76 5.77 -6.16
CA GLU A 44 7.71 6.38 -6.98
C GLU A 44 6.33 5.80 -6.67
N ARG A 45 6.23 4.48 -6.54
CA ARG A 45 4.96 3.83 -6.20
C ARG A 45 4.53 4.13 -4.76
N ALA A 46 5.48 4.22 -3.84
CA ALA A 46 5.22 4.60 -2.46
C ALA A 46 4.70 6.05 -2.37
N ASP A 47 5.24 6.96 -3.18
CA ASP A 47 4.75 8.33 -3.32
C ASP A 47 3.32 8.37 -3.90
N ALA A 48 3.04 7.56 -4.92
CA ALA A 48 1.70 7.44 -5.50
C ALA A 48 0.68 6.88 -4.51
N ILE A 49 1.06 5.88 -3.70
CA ILE A 49 0.20 5.32 -2.63
C ILE A 49 -0.08 6.38 -1.56
N GLU A 50 0.93 7.13 -1.12
CA GLU A 50 0.72 8.22 -0.16
C GLU A 50 -0.26 9.27 -0.71
N LYS A 51 -0.09 9.69 -1.96
CA LYS A 51 -1.01 10.63 -2.62
C LYS A 51 -2.43 10.07 -2.75
N GLY A 52 -2.58 8.82 -3.19
CA GLY A 52 -3.88 8.17 -3.33
C GLY A 52 -4.62 8.02 -2.00
N THR A 53 -3.91 7.60 -0.94
CA THR A 53 -4.52 7.46 0.39
C THR A 53 -4.93 8.82 0.99
N LYS A 54 -4.19 9.90 0.73
CA LYS A 54 -4.60 11.26 1.08
C LYS A 54 -5.81 11.73 0.28
N GLN A 55 -5.89 11.38 -1.00
CA GLN A 55 -7.01 11.76 -1.87
C GLN A 55 -8.32 11.08 -1.45
N ILE A 56 -8.27 9.81 -1.04
CA ILE A 56 -9.45 9.10 -0.51
C ILE A 56 -9.89 9.69 0.84
N GLY A 57 -8.94 10.17 1.66
CA GLY A 57 -9.22 11.06 2.81
C GLY A 57 -9.98 10.47 4.00
N LYS A 58 -10.46 9.23 3.91
CA LYS A 58 -11.30 8.57 4.93
C LYS A 58 -10.51 7.88 6.04
N TYR A 59 -9.26 7.51 5.78
CA TYR A 59 -8.42 6.72 6.68
C TYR A 59 -7.09 7.41 6.95
N GLN A 60 -6.40 7.02 8.02
CA GLN A 60 -5.05 7.49 8.32
C GLN A 60 -4.14 7.21 7.10
N PRO A 61 -3.60 8.26 6.44
CA PRO A 61 -2.83 8.08 5.21
C PRO A 61 -1.61 7.20 5.43
N VAL A 62 -1.22 6.49 4.38
CA VAL A 62 0.02 5.70 4.38
C VAL A 62 1.17 6.62 4.01
N THR A 63 2.28 6.56 4.74
CA THR A 63 3.47 7.35 4.40
C THR A 63 4.38 6.58 3.45
N LYS A 64 5.00 7.30 2.52
CA LYS A 64 6.01 6.76 1.60
C LYS A 64 7.14 6.07 2.36
N GLU A 65 7.59 6.65 3.47
CA GLU A 65 8.67 6.09 4.29
C GLU A 65 8.29 4.73 4.86
N SER A 66 7.04 4.56 5.32
CA SER A 66 6.54 3.27 5.83
C SER A 66 6.57 2.16 4.76
N LEU A 67 6.43 2.53 3.48
CA LEU A 67 6.40 1.61 2.34
C LEU A 67 7.81 1.28 1.81
N VAL A 68 8.68 2.28 1.72
CA VAL A 68 10.05 2.14 1.21
C VAL A 68 10.91 1.37 2.21
N PHE A 69 10.73 1.63 3.52
CA PHE A 69 11.49 0.98 4.58
C PHE A 69 10.80 -0.26 5.16
N ALA A 70 9.70 -0.72 4.56
CA ALA A 70 9.05 -1.95 4.96
C ALA A 70 9.99 -3.15 4.84
N SER A 71 10.00 -4.00 5.88
CA SER A 71 10.59 -5.33 5.81
C SER A 71 9.79 -6.21 4.86
N VAL A 72 10.47 -6.78 3.87
CA VAL A 72 9.88 -7.83 3.02
C VAL A 72 9.91 -9.12 3.82
N LYS A 73 8.84 -9.92 3.75
CA LYS A 73 8.86 -11.26 4.33
C LYS A 73 9.93 -12.08 3.63
N ASP A 74 10.93 -12.53 4.39
CA ASP A 74 11.78 -13.63 3.97
C ASP A 74 10.91 -14.88 3.87
N ASN A 75 10.44 -15.18 2.67
CA ASN A 75 10.05 -16.54 2.35
C ASN A 75 11.34 -17.34 2.18
N ALA A 76 12.03 -17.63 3.29
CA ALA A 76 13.02 -18.70 3.31
C ALA A 76 12.25 -19.99 3.03
N ALA A 77 12.36 -20.45 1.78
CA ALA A 77 11.86 -21.75 1.33
C ALA A 77 12.76 -22.88 1.82
#